data_AF-A0A9R1IBH0-F1
#
_entry.id   AF-A0A9R1IBH0-F1
#
_cell.length_a   1.000
_cell.length_b   1.000
_cell.length_c   1.000
_cell.angle_alpha   90.00
_cell.angle_beta   90.00
_cell.angle_gamma   90.00
#
_symmetry.space_group_name_H-M   'P 1'
#
loop_
_entity.id
_entity.type
_entity.pdbx_description
1 polymer ?
#
loop_
_entity_poly.entity_id
_entity_poly.type
_entity_poly.pdbx_seq_one_letter_code
_entity_poly.pdbx_strand_id
1 'polypeptide(L)'
;MAATQPSADVEGALLAHLNANGEIPDSRSFASSLGVPHKDVEDVIKRLRAFHIIESTDITREAWVLTDEAKGYAAGGSPEVHLVAAIPPEGASRAALEEEFGDVFDIARKAAAKNKWIRFENDLVLRTVEDARDELQELLKRVENGEVVPDPRKELERRKLVTKEKTIWYSLKKGPEFVVKRKTLATDVTREHLKSGDWKDLEFKDYNYGAQGQPIAIGYSQPLLEVREAIQNIFLEMGFSEMPTNMYVESSFWNFDALFQPQQHPARDSHDTFFLKAPATTTQLPDDYLEKVNQVHQSGGYGSKGYGYDWKRDEAEKNLLRTHTTAVSARMLYKLAQEEHFAPKRYYSIDRVFRNEAVDRTHLAEFHQIEGLICDYGLTLGDLIGVLEDFFSRLGMSKLRFKPAYNPYTEPSMEIFGYHEDLKKWVEIGNSGMFRPEMLLPMGLPEGVNVIAWGLSLERPTMILRNIDNIRKLFGPKVDFKVIKDWQICRAGISCSEPDRTLAGD
;
A
#
# COMPACT_ATOMS: atom_id res chain seq x y z
N MET A 1 -19.14 18.62 33.76
CA MET A 1 -19.23 20.07 34.04
C MET A 1 -18.01 20.46 34.87
N ALA A 2 -16.96 20.96 34.23
CA ALA A 2 -15.93 21.74 34.89
C ALA A 2 -16.20 23.19 34.48
N ALA A 3 -16.47 24.06 35.45
CA ALA A 3 -16.67 25.47 35.19
C ALA A 3 -15.34 26.08 34.74
N THR A 4 -15.19 26.27 33.44
CA THR A 4 -14.14 27.12 32.87
C THR A 4 -14.33 28.53 33.42
N GLN A 5 -13.32 29.06 34.10
CA GLN A 5 -13.24 30.48 34.45
C GLN A 5 -13.52 31.31 33.18
N PRO A 6 -14.17 32.48 33.29
CA PRO A 6 -14.42 33.32 32.13
C PRO A 6 -13.06 33.69 31.55
N SER A 7 -12.76 33.22 30.33
CA SER A 7 -11.60 33.73 29.60
C SER A 7 -11.78 35.24 29.54
N ALA A 8 -10.85 36.00 30.13
CA ALA A 8 -10.84 37.44 29.94
C ALA A 8 -11.00 37.72 28.44
N ASP A 9 -11.86 38.66 28.06
CA ASP A 9 -12.04 39.05 26.66
C ASP A 9 -10.76 39.76 26.17
N VAL A 10 -9.73 38.96 25.86
CA VAL A 10 -8.40 39.45 25.48
C VAL A 10 -8.49 40.24 24.18
N GLU A 11 -9.34 39.82 23.23
CA GLU A 11 -9.58 40.54 21.97
C GLU A 11 -10.23 41.90 22.23
N GLY A 12 -11.31 41.95 23.01
CA GLY A 12 -11.97 43.20 23.37
C GLY A 12 -11.07 44.14 24.16
N ALA A 13 -10.31 43.63 25.13
CA ALA A 13 -9.37 44.42 25.92
C ALA A 13 -8.22 44.99 25.06
N LEU A 14 -7.68 44.19 24.13
CA LEU A 14 -6.62 44.62 23.21
C LEU A 14 -7.11 45.70 22.26
N LEU A 15 -8.26 45.49 21.62
CA LEU A 15 -8.88 46.47 20.72
C LEU A 15 -9.26 47.76 21.47
N ALA A 16 -9.80 47.66 22.69
CA ALA A 16 -10.10 48.82 23.51
C ALA A 16 -8.84 49.60 23.88
N HIS A 17 -7.75 48.91 24.24
CA HIS A 17 -6.48 49.55 24.57
C HIS A 17 -5.86 50.24 23.37
N LEU A 18 -5.84 49.60 22.19
CA LEU A 18 -5.40 50.23 20.95
C LEU A 18 -6.31 51.40 20.56
N ASN A 19 -7.61 51.31 20.81
CA ASN A 19 -8.54 52.40 20.53
C ASN A 19 -8.22 53.64 21.36
N ALA A 20 -7.96 53.45 22.67
CA ALA A 20 -7.70 54.51 23.64
C ALA A 20 -6.27 55.08 23.54
N ASN A 21 -5.25 54.25 23.37
CA ASN A 21 -3.85 54.63 23.49
C ASN A 21 -3.09 54.67 22.15
N GLY A 22 -3.71 54.20 21.06
CA GLY A 22 -3.14 54.23 19.70
C GLY A 22 -2.12 53.14 19.40
N GLU A 23 -1.33 52.70 20.38
CA GLU A 23 -0.33 51.64 20.23
C GLU A 23 -0.19 50.77 21.50
N ILE A 24 0.31 49.55 21.32
CA ILE A 24 0.79 48.67 22.39
C ILE A 24 2.28 48.39 22.10
N PRO A 25 3.23 49.03 22.80
CA PRO A 25 4.64 48.90 22.46
C PRO A 25 5.22 47.52 22.80
N ASP A 26 4.65 46.82 23.81
CA ASP A 26 5.09 45.49 24.22
C ASP A 26 3.89 44.61 24.62
N SER A 27 3.59 43.62 23.77
CA SER A 27 2.54 42.62 24.01
C SER A 27 2.72 41.79 25.29
N ARG A 28 3.95 41.62 25.83
CA ARG A 28 4.16 40.88 27.10
C ARG A 28 3.77 41.71 28.31
N SER A 29 4.13 42.99 28.28
CA SER A 29 3.73 43.96 29.30
C SER A 29 2.20 44.10 29.31
N PHE A 30 1.57 44.08 28.13
CA PHE A 30 0.11 44.05 28.00
C PHE A 30 -0.53 42.75 28.51
N ALA A 31 0.04 41.58 28.18
CA ALA A 31 -0.43 40.30 28.73
C ALA A 31 -0.36 40.28 30.26
N SER A 32 0.74 40.82 30.82
CA SER A 32 0.96 40.92 32.26
C SER A 32 -0.05 41.85 32.94
N SER A 33 -0.43 42.97 32.31
CA SER A 33 -1.43 43.89 32.86
C SER A 33 -2.85 43.31 32.89
N LEU A 34 -3.13 42.35 32.00
CA LEU A 34 -4.38 41.58 31.97
C LEU A 34 -4.34 40.32 32.85
N GLY A 35 -3.18 39.96 33.40
CA GLY A 35 -3.00 38.72 34.17
C GLY A 35 -3.18 37.44 33.35
N VAL A 36 -2.94 37.49 32.04
CA VAL A 36 -3.10 36.34 31.12
C VAL A 36 -1.75 35.88 30.57
N PRO A 37 -1.59 34.59 30.20
CA PRO A 37 -0.43 34.12 29.46
C PRO A 37 -0.22 34.91 28.17
N HIS A 38 1.03 35.26 27.85
CA HIS A 38 1.37 35.98 26.61
C HIS A 38 0.91 35.22 25.35
N LYS A 39 0.87 33.89 25.40
CA LYS A 39 0.37 33.03 24.33
C LYS A 39 -1.09 33.35 23.93
N ASP A 40 -1.95 33.64 24.90
CA ASP A 40 -3.36 33.95 24.62
C ASP A 40 -3.49 35.29 23.88
N VAL A 41 -2.61 36.25 24.22
CA VAL A 41 -2.49 37.52 23.50
C VAL A 41 -1.92 37.32 22.09
N GLU A 42 -0.93 36.43 21.90
CA GLU A 42 -0.39 36.12 20.57
C GLU A 42 -1.44 35.55 19.61
N ASP A 43 -2.28 34.62 20.10
CA ASP A 43 -3.32 34.00 19.28
C ASP A 43 -4.39 35.02 18.84
N VAL A 44 -4.66 36.02 19.68
CA VAL A 44 -5.50 37.18 19.32
C VAL A 44 -4.78 38.07 18.31
N ILE A 45 -3.51 38.39 18.51
CA ILE A 45 -2.72 39.22 17.58
C ILE A 45 -2.70 38.59 16.18
N LYS A 46 -2.40 37.29 16.06
CA LYS A 46 -2.37 36.58 14.78
C LYS A 46 -3.72 36.65 14.07
N ARG A 47 -4.81 36.50 14.82
CA ARG A 47 -6.18 36.57 14.30
C ARG A 47 -6.53 37.97 13.80
N LEU A 48 -6.30 39.01 14.60
CA LEU A 48 -6.61 40.39 14.23
C LEU A 48 -5.73 40.87 13.07
N ARG A 49 -4.46 40.45 13.01
CA ARG A 49 -3.55 40.73 11.90
C ARG A 49 -4.04 40.11 10.59
N ALA A 50 -4.59 38.89 10.63
CA ALA A 50 -5.13 38.22 9.45
C ALA A 50 -6.33 38.96 8.83
N PHE A 51 -7.08 39.72 9.63
CA PHE A 51 -8.17 40.59 9.17
C PHE A 51 -7.72 42.04 8.91
N HIS A 52 -6.42 42.33 8.95
CA HIS A 52 -5.87 43.69 8.81
C HIS A 52 -6.42 44.72 9.83
N ILE A 53 -6.98 44.24 10.95
CA ILE A 53 -7.52 45.08 12.01
C ILE A 53 -6.39 45.75 12.80
N ILE A 54 -5.27 45.05 12.98
CA ILE A 54 -4.06 45.56 13.62
C ILE A 54 -2.83 45.31 12.74
N GLU A 55 -1.83 46.17 12.89
CA GLU A 55 -0.47 45.94 12.42
C GLU A 55 0.40 45.50 13.59
N SER A 56 1.32 44.56 13.34
CA SER A 56 2.24 44.07 14.36
C SER A 56 3.68 44.08 13.83
N THR A 57 4.60 44.63 14.62
CA THR A 57 6.04 44.53 14.39
C THR A 57 6.64 43.51 15.36
N ASP A 58 7.35 42.53 14.82
CA ASP A 58 7.98 41.49 15.60
C ASP A 58 9.24 42.03 16.30
N ILE A 59 9.32 41.85 17.61
CA ILE A 59 10.49 42.13 18.44
C ILE A 59 11.04 40.79 18.91
N THR A 60 12.31 40.54 18.61
CA THR A 60 12.98 39.28 18.93
C THR A 60 14.12 39.51 19.90
N ARG A 61 14.22 38.66 20.93
CA ARG A 61 15.45 38.51 21.73
C ARG A 61 15.92 37.07 21.67
N GLU A 62 17.18 36.90 21.29
CA GLU A 62 17.88 35.63 21.44
C GLU A 62 18.65 35.65 22.76
N ALA A 63 18.42 34.65 23.60
CA ALA A 63 19.21 34.39 24.79
C ALA A 63 19.74 32.96 24.74
N TRP A 64 20.91 32.76 25.33
CA TRP A 64 21.44 31.43 25.54
C TRP A 64 20.96 30.92 26.88
N VAL A 65 20.31 29.77 26.88
CA VAL A 65 19.82 29.13 28.08
C VAL A 65 20.46 27.75 28.24
N LEU A 66 20.59 27.32 29.48
CA LEU A 66 21.08 25.98 29.80
C LEU A 66 20.06 24.92 29.38
N THR A 67 20.54 23.81 28.82
CA THR A 67 19.73 22.60 28.68
C THR A 67 19.44 21.98 30.05
N ASP A 68 18.46 21.09 30.13
CA ASP A 68 18.12 20.44 31.40
C ASP A 68 19.28 19.60 31.96
N GLU A 69 20.07 18.98 31.08
CA GLU A 69 21.33 18.31 31.44
C GLU A 69 22.34 19.30 32.06
N ALA A 70 22.52 20.47 31.45
CA ALA A 70 23.44 21.49 31.93
C ALA A 70 22.97 22.17 33.23
N LYS A 71 21.66 22.31 33.45
CA LYS A 71 21.11 22.72 34.76
C LYS A 71 21.45 21.69 35.83
N GLY A 72 21.39 20.40 35.49
CA GLY A 72 21.85 19.31 36.35
C GLY A 72 23.32 19.47 36.75
N TYR A 73 24.20 19.78 35.79
CA TYR A 73 25.62 20.01 36.06
C TYR A 73 25.89 21.30 36.84
N ALA A 74 25.16 22.39 36.55
CA ALA A 74 25.26 23.64 37.30
C ALA A 74 24.91 23.42 38.78
N ALA A 75 23.85 22.67 39.08
CA ALA A 75 23.41 22.37 40.44
C ALA A 75 24.29 21.33 41.15
N GLY A 76 24.63 20.24 40.47
CA GLY A 76 25.20 19.03 41.06
C GLY A 76 26.71 18.85 40.89
N GLY A 77 27.35 19.52 39.94
CA GLY A 77 28.74 19.26 39.54
C GLY A 77 28.83 18.54 38.19
N SER A 78 29.95 18.70 37.50
CA SER A 78 30.17 18.11 36.17
C SER A 78 30.51 16.62 36.25
N PRO A 79 30.14 15.83 35.22
CA PRO A 79 30.39 14.40 35.19
C PRO A 79 31.86 14.02 35.35
N GLU A 80 32.77 14.81 34.77
CA GLU A 80 34.21 14.60 34.87
C GLU A 80 34.76 14.74 36.30
N VAL A 81 34.17 15.60 37.13
CA VAL A 81 34.56 15.76 38.55
C VAL A 81 33.98 14.64 39.41
N HIS A 82 32.71 14.26 39.17
CA HIS A 82 32.12 13.10 39.84
C HIS A 82 32.86 11.80 39.54
N LEU A 83 33.33 11.62 38.29
CA LEU A 83 34.13 10.46 37.91
C LEU A 83 35.46 10.41 38.67
N VAL A 84 36.15 11.54 38.84
CA VAL A 84 37.42 11.61 39.59
C VAL A 84 37.18 11.33 41.08
N ALA A 85 36.07 11.83 41.65
CA ALA A 85 35.69 11.59 43.03
C ALA A 85 35.31 10.11 43.30
N ALA A 86 34.71 9.42 42.33
CA ALA A 86 34.33 8.02 42.44
C ALA A 86 35.52 7.04 42.33
N ILE A 87 36.67 7.50 41.82
CA ILE A 87 37.87 6.66 41.70
C ILE A 87 38.65 6.66 43.03
N PRO A 88 38.81 5.51 43.70
CA PRO A 88 39.61 5.41 44.91
C PRO A 88 41.12 5.50 44.59
N PRO A 89 42.00 5.76 45.58
CA PRO A 89 43.45 5.85 45.39
C PRO A 89 44.07 4.63 44.71
N GLU A 90 43.55 3.44 45.00
CA GLU A 90 43.94 2.15 44.42
C GLU A 90 43.46 1.92 42.98
N GLY A 91 42.61 2.80 42.45
CA GLY A 91 42.01 2.69 41.11
C GLY A 91 40.69 1.93 41.10
N ALA A 92 39.86 2.23 40.10
CA ALA A 92 38.60 1.52 39.87
C ALA A 92 38.63 0.78 38.54
N SER A 93 37.94 -0.35 38.47
CA SER A 93 37.80 -1.10 37.22
C SER A 93 36.87 -0.35 36.26
N ARG A 94 37.17 -0.45 34.97
CA ARG A 94 36.35 0.19 33.94
C ARG A 94 34.89 -0.26 33.96
N ALA A 95 34.65 -1.55 34.19
CA ALA A 95 33.29 -2.12 34.21
C ALA A 95 32.45 -1.58 35.37
N ALA A 96 33.04 -1.37 36.55
CA ALA A 96 32.33 -0.82 37.70
C ALA A 96 31.90 0.65 37.48
N LEU A 97 32.79 1.44 36.86
CA LEU A 97 32.48 2.84 36.55
C LEU A 97 31.46 2.97 35.38
N GLU A 98 31.48 2.04 34.41
CA GLU A 98 30.46 1.97 33.35
C GLU A 98 29.06 1.63 33.92
N GLU A 99 28.99 0.78 34.95
CA GLU A 99 27.73 0.45 35.64
C GLU A 99 27.19 1.62 36.47
N GLU A 100 28.06 2.39 37.13
CA GLU A 100 27.66 3.51 38.01
C GLU A 100 27.25 4.78 37.22
N PHE A 101 27.98 5.12 36.14
CA PHE A 101 27.76 6.36 35.39
C PHE A 101 26.92 6.18 34.12
N GLY A 102 26.64 4.93 33.72
CA GLY A 102 25.82 4.59 32.55
C GLY A 102 26.23 5.34 31.29
N ASP A 103 25.25 5.94 30.61
CA ASP A 103 25.44 6.65 29.33
C ASP A 103 26.36 7.89 29.42
N VAL A 104 26.58 8.42 30.63
CA VAL A 104 27.40 9.63 30.87
C VAL A 104 28.87 9.29 31.08
N PHE A 105 29.20 8.00 31.32
CA PHE A 105 30.56 7.54 31.61
C PHE A 105 31.56 7.94 30.51
N ASP A 106 31.18 7.77 29.24
CA ASP A 106 32.06 8.03 28.11
C ASP A 106 32.38 9.52 27.94
N ILE A 107 31.44 10.39 28.32
CA ILE A 107 31.59 11.85 28.30
C ILE A 107 32.51 12.27 29.44
N ALA A 108 32.22 11.80 30.66
CA ALA A 108 33.00 12.08 31.87
C ALA A 108 34.47 11.64 31.70
N ARG A 109 34.69 10.43 31.18
CA ARG A 109 36.01 9.85 30.95
C ARG A 109 36.83 10.65 29.96
N LYS A 110 36.25 11.04 28.81
CA LYS A 110 36.96 11.81 27.78
C LYS A 110 37.35 13.20 28.30
N ALA A 111 36.47 13.85 29.06
CA ALA A 111 36.73 15.16 29.64
C ALA A 111 37.79 15.10 30.76
N ALA A 112 37.68 14.14 31.69
CA ALA A 112 38.67 13.92 32.75
C ALA A 112 40.05 13.55 32.18
N ALA A 113 40.11 12.72 31.12
CA ALA A 113 41.37 12.38 30.46
C ALA A 113 41.99 13.58 29.72
N LYS A 114 41.18 14.42 29.05
CA LYS A 114 41.63 15.66 28.40
C LYS A 114 42.26 16.63 29.41
N ASN A 115 41.70 16.71 30.61
CA ASN A 115 42.22 17.54 31.71
C ASN A 115 43.37 16.87 32.48
N LYS A 116 43.80 15.66 32.07
CA LYS A 116 44.85 14.85 32.71
C LYS A 116 44.53 14.45 34.17
N TRP A 117 43.26 14.42 34.54
CA TRP A 117 42.82 14.05 35.88
C TRP A 117 42.82 12.53 36.13
N ILE A 118 42.78 11.74 35.06
CA ILE A 118 42.81 10.28 35.11
C ILE A 118 43.83 9.71 34.13
N ARG A 119 44.34 8.51 34.40
CA ARG A 119 45.20 7.71 33.52
C ARG A 119 44.72 6.26 33.47
N PHE A 120 45.04 5.55 32.39
CA PHE A 120 44.65 4.15 32.18
C PHE A 120 45.86 3.23 32.35
N GLU A 121 45.73 2.19 33.17
CA GLU A 121 46.68 1.09 33.31
C GLU A 121 45.90 -0.23 33.18
N ASN A 122 46.05 -0.91 32.04
CA ASN A 122 45.27 -2.11 31.69
C ASN A 122 43.75 -1.87 31.82
N ASP A 123 43.07 -2.63 32.69
CA ASP A 123 41.62 -2.53 32.96
C ASP A 123 41.27 -1.57 34.11
N LEU A 124 42.26 -0.86 34.67
CA LEU A 124 42.09 0.08 35.78
C LEU A 124 42.18 1.54 35.32
N VAL A 125 41.29 2.35 35.88
CA VAL A 125 41.31 3.82 35.78
C VAL A 125 41.86 4.37 37.09
N LEU A 126 42.99 5.08 37.02
CA LEU A 126 43.66 5.70 38.16
C LEU A 126 43.48 7.21 38.12
N ARG A 127 43.21 7.82 39.27
CA ARG A 127 43.23 9.29 39.41
C ARG A 127 44.66 9.81 39.49
N THR A 128 44.92 10.93 38.84
CA THR A 128 46.24 11.62 38.82
C THR A 128 46.24 12.88 39.70
N VAL A 129 45.05 13.33 40.12
CA VAL A 129 44.84 14.50 40.98
C VAL A 129 44.00 14.09 42.20
N GLU A 130 44.28 14.70 43.36
CA GLU A 130 43.48 14.49 44.58
C GLU A 130 42.17 15.28 44.54
N ASP A 131 42.23 16.55 44.09
CA ASP A 131 41.08 17.44 43.94
C ASP A 131 41.01 17.99 42.51
N ALA A 132 39.89 17.72 41.81
CA ALA A 132 39.60 18.29 40.50
C ALA A 132 38.76 19.57 40.65
N ARG A 133 39.21 20.67 40.05
CA ARG A 133 38.44 21.93 40.04
C ARG A 133 37.39 21.89 38.93
N ASP A 134 36.13 22.12 39.30
CA ASP A 134 34.99 22.08 38.38
C ASP A 134 34.80 23.39 37.60
N GLU A 135 35.72 23.66 36.67
CA GLU A 135 35.64 24.85 35.80
C GLU A 135 34.38 24.86 34.92
N LEU A 136 33.84 23.68 34.57
CA LEU A 136 32.61 23.58 33.79
C LEU A 136 31.40 24.04 34.60
N GLN A 137 31.27 23.61 35.86
CA GLN A 137 30.18 24.04 36.73
C GLN A 137 30.23 25.55 36.99
N GLU A 138 31.42 26.11 37.25
CA GLU A 138 31.59 27.57 37.38
C GLU A 138 31.11 28.30 36.12
N LEU A 139 31.42 27.75 34.93
CA LEU A 139 31.02 28.31 33.65
C LEU A 139 29.50 28.25 33.43
N LEU A 140 28.87 27.12 33.75
CA LEU A 140 27.42 26.94 33.61
C LEU A 140 26.64 27.86 34.55
N LYS A 141 27.12 28.06 35.79
CA LYS A 141 26.53 29.02 36.75
C LYS A 141 26.60 30.47 36.25
N ARG A 142 27.68 30.85 35.56
CA ARG A 142 27.80 32.18 34.93
C ARG A 142 26.80 32.38 33.79
N VAL A 143 26.58 31.35 32.98
CA VAL A 143 25.55 31.36 31.92
C VAL A 143 24.15 31.40 32.52
N GLU A 144 23.89 30.66 33.61
CA GLU A 144 22.62 30.70 34.35
C GLU A 144 22.31 32.08 34.94
N ASN A 145 23.33 32.79 35.43
CA ASN A 145 23.23 34.16 35.93
C ASN A 145 23.13 35.23 34.83
N GLY A 146 23.08 34.83 33.55
CA GLY A 146 22.92 35.75 32.42
C GLY A 146 24.19 36.49 32.01
N GLU A 147 25.38 36.06 32.46
CA GLU A 147 26.64 36.63 32.01
C GLU A 147 26.93 36.23 30.55
N VAL A 148 27.43 37.16 29.75
CA VAL A 148 27.89 36.87 28.39
C VAL A 148 29.28 36.24 28.48
N VAL A 149 29.41 34.97 28.11
CA VAL A 149 30.68 34.24 28.16
C VAL A 149 31.20 33.97 26.73
N PRO A 150 32.15 34.77 26.19
CA PRO A 150 32.47 34.73 24.75
C PRO A 150 33.35 33.55 24.32
N ASP A 151 34.35 33.17 25.12
CA ASP A 151 35.44 32.28 24.68
C ASP A 151 35.13 30.76 24.73
N PRO A 152 34.51 30.20 25.79
CA PRO A 152 34.16 28.78 25.86
C PRO A 152 32.77 28.44 25.31
N ARG A 153 32.02 29.41 24.77
CA ARG A 153 30.65 29.19 24.27
C ARG A 153 30.55 28.16 23.15
N LYS A 154 31.50 28.15 22.21
CA LYS A 154 31.53 27.15 21.12
C LYS A 154 31.71 25.72 21.65
N GLU A 155 32.39 25.56 22.78
CA GLU A 155 32.57 24.24 23.41
C GLU A 155 31.28 23.80 24.12
N LEU A 156 30.59 24.71 24.81
CA LEU A 156 29.27 24.44 25.41
C LEU A 156 28.22 24.08 24.35
N GLU A 157 28.21 24.78 23.22
CA GLU A 157 27.35 24.47 22.07
C GLU A 157 27.67 23.08 21.48
N ARG A 158 28.95 22.77 21.26
CA ARG A 158 29.39 21.44 20.77
C ARG A 158 29.00 20.31 21.73
N ARG A 159 29.04 20.56 23.05
CA ARG A 159 28.62 19.62 24.09
C ARG A 159 27.10 19.58 24.30
N LYS A 160 26.31 20.39 23.57
CA LYS A 160 24.85 20.51 23.72
C LYS A 160 24.40 20.95 25.13
N LEU A 161 25.22 21.73 25.83
CA LEU A 161 24.94 22.21 27.19
C LEU A 161 24.19 23.57 27.20
N VAL A 162 24.21 24.27 26.06
CA VAL A 162 23.48 25.53 25.89
C VAL A 162 22.67 25.49 24.60
N THR A 163 21.50 26.09 24.63
CA THR A 163 20.62 26.25 23.46
C THR A 163 20.21 27.70 23.30
N LYS A 164 20.02 28.13 22.05
CA LYS A 164 19.39 29.42 21.77
C LYS A 164 17.90 29.34 22.05
N GLU A 165 17.43 30.14 22.99
CA GLU A 165 16.01 30.41 23.16
C GLU A 165 15.68 31.74 22.48
N LYS A 166 14.74 31.68 21.54
CA LYS A 166 14.24 32.84 20.81
C LYS A 166 12.91 33.25 21.43
N THR A 167 12.89 34.34 22.19
CA THR A 167 11.65 34.94 22.67
C THR A 167 11.19 35.99 21.67
N ILE A 168 9.95 35.85 21.20
CA ILE A 168 9.30 36.81 20.29
C ILE A 168 8.18 37.50 21.06
N TRP A 169 8.03 38.80 20.84
CA TRP A 169 6.88 39.57 21.26
C TRP A 169 6.60 40.67 20.24
N TYR A 170 5.47 41.35 20.36
CA TYR A 170 4.98 42.26 19.33
C TYR A 170 4.79 43.67 19.86
N SER A 171 5.08 44.65 19.00
CA SER A 171 4.57 46.02 19.08
C SER A 171 3.38 46.14 18.12
N LEU A 172 2.26 46.68 18.59
CA LEU A 172 0.98 46.70 17.86
C LEU A 172 0.53 48.13 17.59
N LYS A 173 -0.03 48.35 16.39
CA LYS A 173 -0.68 49.59 15.97
C LYS A 173 -2.03 49.30 15.31
N LYS A 174 -2.87 50.33 15.18
CA LYS A 174 -4.12 50.25 14.41
C LYS A 174 -3.80 49.91 12.95
N GLY A 175 -4.45 48.89 12.41
CA GLY A 175 -4.38 48.54 11.00
C GLY A 175 -5.38 49.35 10.16
N PRO A 176 -5.37 49.19 8.83
CA PRO A 176 -6.27 49.90 7.93
C PRO A 176 -7.75 49.57 8.17
N GLU A 177 -8.06 48.36 8.64
CA GLU A 177 -9.44 47.89 8.91
C GLU A 177 -9.76 47.90 10.41
N PHE A 178 -9.17 48.83 11.18
CA PHE A 178 -9.33 48.86 12.63
C PHE A 178 -10.80 49.05 13.05
N VAL A 179 -11.29 48.16 13.91
CA VAL A 179 -12.63 48.20 14.51
C VAL A 179 -12.56 48.01 16.02
N VAL A 180 -13.44 48.70 16.76
CA VAL A 180 -13.52 48.62 18.23
C VAL A 180 -14.08 47.27 18.70
N LYS A 181 -14.97 46.68 17.90
CA LYS A 181 -15.52 45.34 18.12
C LYS A 181 -15.68 44.66 16.77
N ARG A 182 -15.09 43.48 16.62
CA ARG A 182 -15.19 42.69 15.38
C ARG A 182 -16.59 42.10 15.26
N LYS A 183 -17.21 42.21 14.08
CA LYS A 183 -18.40 41.43 13.74
C LYS A 183 -17.99 39.96 13.59
N THR A 184 -18.59 39.07 14.37
CA THR A 184 -18.41 37.61 14.21
C THR A 184 -19.47 37.09 13.25
N LEU A 185 -19.04 36.66 12.07
CA LEU A 185 -19.92 36.02 11.10
C LEU A 185 -20.30 34.61 11.58
N ALA A 186 -21.58 34.24 11.46
CA ALA A 186 -22.03 32.89 11.72
C ALA A 186 -21.53 31.94 10.61
N THR A 187 -21.10 30.73 10.98
CA THR A 187 -20.57 29.75 10.02
C THR A 187 -21.64 28.88 9.39
N ASP A 188 -22.63 28.47 10.19
CA ASP A 188 -23.73 27.63 9.77
C ASP A 188 -25.04 28.04 10.44
N VAL A 189 -26.16 27.72 9.79
CA VAL A 189 -27.48 27.84 10.39
C VAL A 189 -27.70 26.65 11.31
N THR A 190 -27.87 26.91 12.60
CA THR A 190 -28.10 25.88 13.62
C THR A 190 -29.59 25.71 13.90
N ARG A 191 -29.94 24.61 14.58
CA ARG A 191 -31.31 24.36 15.03
C ARG A 191 -31.80 25.46 15.97
N GLU A 192 -30.92 25.97 16.82
CA GLU A 192 -31.19 27.03 17.79
C GLU A 192 -31.51 28.34 17.08
N HIS A 193 -30.73 28.68 16.04
CA HIS A 193 -30.99 29.85 15.22
C HIS A 193 -32.36 29.80 14.55
N LEU A 194 -32.72 28.64 13.99
CA LEU A 194 -34.04 28.42 13.39
C LEU A 194 -35.20 28.56 14.41
N LYS A 195 -34.98 28.18 15.68
CA LYS A 195 -36.00 28.28 16.73
C LYS A 195 -36.17 29.69 17.27
N SER A 196 -35.08 30.43 17.48
CA SER A 196 -35.10 31.81 17.99
C SER A 196 -35.48 32.82 16.92
N GLY A 197 -35.23 32.51 15.65
CA GLY A 197 -35.44 33.41 14.52
C GLY A 197 -34.30 34.42 14.31
N ASP A 198 -33.23 34.35 15.11
CA ASP A 198 -32.09 35.26 15.05
C ASP A 198 -31.26 35.13 13.76
N TRP A 199 -31.39 34.02 13.01
CA TRP A 199 -30.74 33.82 11.72
C TRP A 199 -31.05 34.91 10.69
N LYS A 200 -32.17 35.64 10.85
CA LYS A 200 -32.53 36.76 9.97
C LYS A 200 -31.61 37.97 10.14
N ASP A 201 -31.04 38.14 11.33
CA ASP A 201 -30.22 39.29 11.72
C ASP A 201 -28.72 38.93 11.78
N LEU A 202 -28.37 37.65 11.63
CA LEU A 202 -26.99 37.16 11.56
C LEU A 202 -26.40 37.36 10.15
N GLU A 203 -25.18 37.89 10.08
CA GLU A 203 -24.37 37.86 8.86
C GLU A 203 -23.60 36.52 8.82
N PHE A 204 -23.75 35.76 7.74
CA PHE A 204 -23.08 34.47 7.55
C PHE A 204 -21.81 34.62 6.72
N LYS A 205 -20.85 33.74 6.96
CA LYS A 205 -19.67 33.64 6.10
C LYS A 205 -20.08 33.06 4.74
N ASP A 206 -19.60 33.66 3.65
CA ASP A 206 -19.81 33.12 2.31
C ASP A 206 -19.28 31.68 2.18
N TYR A 207 -20.10 30.81 1.59
CA TYR A 207 -19.71 29.45 1.30
C TYR A 207 -18.77 29.40 0.09
N ASN A 208 -17.61 28.77 0.24
CA ASN A 208 -16.65 28.64 -0.86
C ASN A 208 -17.08 27.51 -1.82
N TYR A 209 -17.82 27.87 -2.86
CA TYR A 209 -18.23 26.93 -3.92
C TYR A 209 -17.08 26.42 -4.80
N GLY A 210 -15.88 27.00 -4.70
CA GLY A 210 -14.68 26.52 -5.39
C GLY A 210 -13.95 25.39 -4.66
N ALA A 211 -14.35 25.06 -3.43
CA ALA A 211 -13.77 23.96 -2.67
C ALA A 211 -14.52 22.64 -2.93
N GLN A 212 -13.78 21.52 -2.93
CA GLN A 212 -14.41 20.21 -2.95
C GLN A 212 -15.20 19.98 -1.66
N GLY A 213 -16.40 19.41 -1.80
CA GLY A 213 -17.20 18.98 -0.67
C GLY A 213 -16.51 17.85 0.12
N GLN A 214 -17.00 17.60 1.34
CA GLN A 214 -16.48 16.47 2.10
C GLN A 214 -16.84 15.14 1.42
N PRO A 215 -15.87 14.23 1.24
CA PRO A 215 -16.15 12.91 0.70
C PRO A 215 -17.15 12.17 1.59
N ILE A 216 -18.18 11.60 0.97
CA ILE A 216 -19.12 10.72 1.67
C ILE A 216 -18.46 9.36 1.91
N ALA A 217 -18.64 8.81 3.11
CA ALA A 217 -18.20 7.46 3.42
C ALA A 217 -19.13 6.43 2.76
N ILE A 218 -18.62 5.70 1.77
CA ILE A 218 -19.34 4.64 1.04
C ILE A 218 -18.56 3.32 1.08
N GLY A 219 -19.23 2.22 0.74
CA GLY A 219 -18.57 0.95 0.46
C GLY A 219 -17.88 1.00 -0.91
N TYR A 220 -16.78 0.26 -1.05
CA TYR A 220 -16.04 0.15 -2.31
C TYR A 220 -15.93 -1.33 -2.69
N SER A 221 -16.10 -1.64 -3.98
CA SER A 221 -15.84 -2.97 -4.50
C SER A 221 -14.38 -3.10 -4.93
N GLN A 222 -13.84 -4.32 -4.86
CA GLN A 222 -12.49 -4.55 -5.32
C GLN A 222 -12.47 -4.53 -6.87
N PRO A 223 -11.59 -3.75 -7.51
CA PRO A 223 -11.55 -3.55 -8.96
C PRO A 223 -11.56 -4.82 -9.82
N LEU A 224 -10.73 -5.78 -9.46
CA LEU A 224 -10.60 -7.06 -10.17
C LEU A 224 -11.88 -7.91 -10.06
N LEU A 225 -12.59 -7.82 -8.93
CA LEU A 225 -13.88 -8.48 -8.75
C LEU A 225 -14.99 -7.84 -9.59
N GLU A 226 -14.99 -6.51 -9.78
CA GLU A 226 -15.92 -5.87 -10.71
C GLU A 226 -15.69 -6.34 -12.16
N VAL A 227 -14.42 -6.42 -12.58
CA VAL A 227 -14.09 -6.94 -13.92
C VAL A 227 -14.48 -8.41 -14.04
N ARG A 228 -14.24 -9.22 -12.99
CA ARG A 228 -14.69 -10.62 -12.95
C ARG A 228 -16.19 -10.71 -13.18
N GLU A 229 -16.99 -9.94 -12.45
CA GLU A 229 -18.45 -9.95 -12.57
C GLU A 229 -18.89 -9.57 -13.99
N ALA A 230 -18.25 -8.56 -14.59
CA ALA A 230 -18.57 -8.15 -15.95
C ALA A 230 -18.24 -9.24 -16.99
N ILE A 231 -17.12 -9.95 -16.84
CA ILE A 231 -16.76 -11.08 -17.70
C ILE A 231 -17.71 -12.27 -17.49
N GLN A 232 -18.11 -12.55 -16.23
CA GLN A 232 -19.14 -13.56 -15.94
C GLN A 232 -20.44 -13.24 -16.69
N ASN A 233 -20.89 -11.98 -16.66
CA ASN A 233 -22.10 -11.57 -17.40
C ASN A 233 -21.96 -11.80 -18.92
N ILE A 234 -20.80 -11.51 -19.52
CA ILE A 234 -20.55 -11.78 -20.94
C ILE A 234 -20.70 -13.28 -21.26
N PHE A 235 -20.12 -14.16 -20.44
CA PHE A 235 -20.28 -15.60 -20.61
C PHE A 235 -21.74 -16.04 -20.52
N LEU A 236 -22.48 -15.52 -19.54
CA LEU A 236 -23.90 -15.82 -19.35
C LEU A 236 -24.75 -15.35 -20.55
N GLU A 237 -24.48 -14.15 -21.08
CA GLU A 237 -25.12 -13.62 -22.28
C GLU A 237 -24.82 -14.46 -23.54
N MET A 238 -23.64 -15.07 -23.60
CA MET A 238 -23.23 -15.98 -24.68
C MET A 238 -23.75 -17.42 -24.49
N GLY A 239 -24.51 -17.68 -23.42
CA GLY A 239 -25.12 -18.97 -23.12
C GLY A 239 -24.17 -20.00 -22.50
N PHE A 240 -23.07 -19.56 -21.89
CA PHE A 240 -22.14 -20.43 -21.18
C PHE A 240 -22.64 -20.73 -19.76
N SER A 241 -22.37 -21.95 -19.29
CA SER A 241 -22.63 -22.38 -17.92
C SER A 241 -21.35 -22.36 -17.08
N GLU A 242 -21.41 -21.86 -15.85
CA GLU A 242 -20.26 -21.80 -14.96
C GLU A 242 -19.87 -23.20 -14.46
N MET A 243 -18.57 -23.53 -14.55
CA MET A 243 -18.01 -24.77 -13.99
C MET A 243 -17.68 -24.59 -12.51
N PRO A 244 -17.92 -25.61 -11.67
CA PRO A 244 -17.51 -25.56 -10.28
C PRO A 244 -15.99 -25.66 -10.15
N THR A 245 -15.37 -24.63 -9.57
CA THR A 245 -13.91 -24.53 -9.39
C THR A 245 -13.48 -24.59 -7.92
N ASN A 246 -14.32 -25.10 -7.02
CA ASN A 246 -14.13 -25.13 -5.57
C ASN A 246 -13.05 -26.14 -5.09
N MET A 247 -11.89 -26.13 -5.75
CA MET A 247 -10.77 -27.04 -5.54
C MET A 247 -9.47 -26.36 -6.01
N TYR A 248 -8.65 -25.87 -5.06
CA TYR A 248 -7.32 -25.33 -5.36
C TYR A 248 -6.25 -26.42 -5.49
N VAL A 249 -6.41 -27.50 -4.74
CA VAL A 249 -5.53 -28.66 -4.79
C VAL A 249 -6.03 -29.60 -5.88
N GLU A 250 -5.19 -29.94 -6.83
CA GLU A 250 -5.51 -30.87 -7.91
C GLU A 250 -4.49 -32.01 -7.94
N SER A 251 -4.88 -33.19 -8.41
CA SER A 251 -3.92 -34.26 -8.69
C SER A 251 -3.17 -33.97 -9.99
N SER A 252 -1.92 -34.41 -10.06
CA SER A 252 -1.11 -34.30 -11.28
C SER A 252 -1.76 -35.00 -12.47
N PHE A 253 -2.54 -36.05 -12.21
CA PHE A 253 -3.39 -36.70 -13.19
C PHE A 253 -4.34 -35.71 -13.87
N TRP A 254 -5.21 -35.04 -13.11
CA TRP A 254 -6.21 -34.13 -13.69
C TRP A 254 -5.59 -32.84 -14.22
N ASN A 255 -4.52 -32.36 -13.58
CA ASN A 255 -3.85 -31.14 -13.98
C ASN A 255 -2.96 -31.32 -15.22
N PHE A 256 -2.44 -32.51 -15.49
CA PHE A 256 -1.51 -32.72 -16.61
C PHE A 256 -1.85 -33.95 -17.46
N ASP A 257 -1.87 -35.15 -16.86
CA ASP A 257 -1.97 -36.39 -17.62
C ASP A 257 -3.30 -36.51 -18.40
N ALA A 258 -4.41 -36.13 -17.78
CA ALA A 258 -5.75 -36.12 -18.37
C ALA A 258 -5.89 -35.11 -19.52
N LEU A 259 -4.97 -34.15 -19.63
CA LEU A 259 -4.89 -33.20 -20.75
C LEU A 259 -4.02 -33.73 -21.89
N PHE A 260 -3.47 -34.95 -21.78
CA PHE A 260 -2.45 -35.43 -22.71
C PHE A 260 -1.14 -34.62 -22.65
N GLN A 261 -0.82 -34.00 -21.51
CA GLN A 261 0.49 -33.38 -21.29
C GLN A 261 1.48 -34.40 -20.71
N PRO A 262 2.66 -34.63 -21.33
CA PRO A 262 3.55 -35.72 -20.96
C PRO A 262 4.21 -35.51 -19.58
N GLN A 263 4.57 -36.60 -18.88
CA GLN A 263 5.12 -36.53 -17.51
C GLN A 263 6.49 -35.84 -17.41
N GLN A 264 7.27 -35.89 -18.48
CA GLN A 264 8.56 -35.23 -18.62
C GLN A 264 8.46 -33.75 -19.03
N HIS A 265 7.26 -33.18 -19.11
CA HIS A 265 7.08 -31.79 -19.52
C HIS A 265 7.67 -30.81 -18.49
N PRO A 266 8.45 -29.80 -18.89
CA PRO A 266 9.11 -28.86 -17.98
C PRO A 266 8.17 -28.18 -16.98
N ALA A 267 6.97 -27.80 -17.41
CA ALA A 267 5.95 -27.21 -16.52
C ALA A 267 5.57 -28.10 -15.29
N ARG A 268 5.92 -29.38 -15.28
CA ARG A 268 5.72 -30.30 -14.14
C ARG A 268 6.90 -30.29 -13.17
N ASP A 269 7.95 -29.52 -13.42
CA ASP A 269 9.06 -29.36 -12.50
C ASP A 269 8.62 -28.56 -11.27
N SER A 270 9.25 -28.86 -10.13
CA SER A 270 9.17 -28.08 -8.90
C SER A 270 9.51 -26.59 -9.07
N HIS A 271 10.30 -26.25 -10.09
CA HIS A 271 10.60 -24.87 -10.44
C HIS A 271 9.40 -24.11 -11.04
N ASP A 272 8.42 -24.80 -11.63
CA ASP A 272 7.25 -24.19 -12.27
C ASP A 272 5.94 -24.46 -11.50
N THR A 273 5.87 -25.55 -10.75
CA THR A 273 4.65 -26.03 -10.08
C THR A 273 4.82 -26.19 -8.57
N PHE A 274 3.82 -25.73 -7.81
CA PHE A 274 3.75 -25.95 -6.36
C PHE A 274 3.17 -27.32 -6.03
N PHE A 275 4.04 -28.30 -5.77
CA PHE A 275 3.63 -29.60 -5.24
C PHE A 275 3.34 -29.56 -3.74
N LEU A 276 2.38 -30.36 -3.29
CA LEU A 276 2.02 -30.43 -1.89
C LEU A 276 2.92 -31.36 -1.09
N LYS A 277 3.25 -30.94 0.13
CA LYS A 277 3.82 -31.82 1.16
C LYS A 277 2.75 -32.60 1.92
N ALA A 278 1.57 -32.01 2.13
CA ALA A 278 0.46 -32.63 2.84
C ALA A 278 -0.89 -32.03 2.35
N PRO A 279 -1.83 -32.84 1.83
CA PRO A 279 -1.65 -34.24 1.41
C PRO A 279 -0.78 -34.33 0.15
N ALA A 280 0.32 -35.10 0.19
CA ALA A 280 1.25 -35.21 -0.95
C ALA A 280 0.68 -36.01 -2.13
N THR A 281 -0.18 -36.99 -1.86
CA THR A 281 -0.79 -37.86 -2.87
C THR A 281 -2.31 -37.80 -2.79
N THR A 282 -2.96 -37.98 -3.94
CA THR A 282 -4.42 -38.14 -4.01
C THR A 282 -4.84 -39.50 -3.48
N THR A 283 -6.07 -39.60 -2.97
CA THR A 283 -6.63 -40.85 -2.44
C THR A 283 -7.46 -41.61 -3.46
N GLN A 284 -7.97 -40.93 -4.49
CA GLN A 284 -8.89 -41.51 -5.47
C GLN A 284 -8.63 -40.94 -6.86
N LEU A 285 -8.58 -41.83 -7.84
CA LEU A 285 -8.56 -41.54 -9.28
C LEU A 285 -9.52 -42.53 -9.98
N PRO A 286 -10.11 -42.17 -11.13
CA PRO A 286 -10.91 -43.10 -11.91
C PRO A 286 -9.99 -44.12 -12.60
N ASP A 287 -9.74 -45.27 -11.97
CA ASP A 287 -8.77 -46.27 -12.44
C ASP A 287 -9.01 -46.68 -13.91
N ASP A 288 -10.26 -46.88 -14.32
CA ASP A 288 -10.60 -47.25 -15.71
C ASP A 288 -10.21 -46.17 -16.74
N TYR A 289 -10.36 -44.89 -16.37
CA TYR A 289 -9.95 -43.78 -17.23
C TYR A 289 -8.43 -43.58 -17.19
N LEU A 290 -7.83 -43.72 -16.01
CA LEU A 290 -6.39 -43.65 -15.81
C LEU A 290 -5.66 -44.67 -16.68
N GLU A 291 -6.15 -45.90 -16.77
CA GLU A 291 -5.52 -46.94 -17.59
C GLU A 291 -5.60 -46.61 -19.10
N LYS A 292 -6.72 -46.02 -19.56
CA LYS A 292 -6.83 -45.53 -20.94
C LYS A 292 -5.85 -44.39 -21.21
N VAL A 293 -5.72 -43.44 -20.28
CA VAL A 293 -4.74 -42.34 -20.37
C VAL A 293 -3.33 -42.90 -20.41
N ASN A 294 -3.00 -43.81 -19.50
CA ASN A 294 -1.72 -44.54 -19.47
C ASN A 294 -1.40 -45.16 -20.85
N GLN A 295 -2.32 -45.96 -21.40
CA GLN A 295 -2.15 -46.59 -22.72
C GLN A 295 -1.88 -45.56 -23.83
N VAL A 296 -2.70 -44.51 -23.91
CA VAL A 296 -2.61 -43.48 -24.96
C VAL A 296 -1.31 -42.67 -24.84
N HIS A 297 -0.86 -42.37 -23.63
CA HIS A 297 0.42 -41.70 -23.38
C HIS A 297 1.62 -42.56 -23.78
N GLN A 298 1.65 -43.83 -23.37
CA GLN A 298 2.81 -44.70 -23.60
C GLN A 298 2.88 -45.20 -25.03
N SER A 299 1.82 -45.89 -25.47
CA SER A 299 1.79 -46.71 -26.68
C SER A 299 0.93 -46.14 -27.81
N GLY A 300 0.24 -45.04 -27.54
CA GLY A 300 -0.72 -44.46 -28.46
C GLY A 300 -2.08 -45.14 -28.42
N GLY A 301 -2.94 -44.71 -29.33
CA GLY A 301 -4.36 -45.05 -29.36
C GLY A 301 -5.12 -43.98 -30.13
N TYR A 302 -6.34 -44.32 -30.58
CA TYR A 302 -7.22 -43.35 -31.25
C TYR A 302 -6.59 -42.64 -32.47
N GLY A 303 -5.75 -43.35 -33.23
CA GLY A 303 -5.03 -42.81 -34.39
C GLY A 303 -3.70 -42.10 -34.07
N SER A 304 -3.36 -41.92 -32.79
CA SER A 304 -2.10 -41.33 -32.34
C SER A 304 -1.06 -42.40 -31.99
N LYS A 305 0.23 -42.03 -32.11
CA LYS A 305 1.36 -42.88 -31.70
C LYS A 305 1.69 -42.78 -30.21
N GLY A 306 1.04 -41.86 -29.49
CA GLY A 306 1.42 -41.53 -28.11
C GLY A 306 2.79 -40.85 -28.05
N TYR A 307 3.37 -40.82 -26.85
CA TYR A 307 4.66 -40.19 -26.58
C TYR A 307 5.83 -41.18 -26.50
N GLY A 308 5.57 -42.49 -26.41
CA GLY A 308 6.63 -43.51 -26.42
C GLY A 308 7.51 -43.51 -25.17
N TYR A 309 6.93 -43.28 -23.99
CA TYR A 309 7.63 -43.33 -22.70
C TYR A 309 6.89 -44.22 -21.69
N ASP A 310 7.56 -44.54 -20.58
CA ASP A 310 7.01 -45.31 -19.47
C ASP A 310 6.25 -44.38 -18.51
N TRP A 311 4.92 -44.42 -18.55
CA TRP A 311 4.04 -43.57 -17.75
C TRP A 311 3.94 -44.12 -16.32
N LYS A 312 4.16 -43.24 -15.34
CA LYS A 312 4.24 -43.58 -13.92
C LYS A 312 3.00 -43.14 -13.16
N ARG A 313 2.31 -44.09 -12.54
CA ARG A 313 1.15 -43.81 -11.68
C ARG A 313 1.51 -42.90 -10.51
N ASP A 314 2.65 -43.13 -9.86
CA ASP A 314 3.13 -42.34 -8.73
C ASP A 314 3.28 -40.85 -9.08
N GLU A 315 3.65 -40.53 -10.33
CA GLU A 315 3.74 -39.14 -10.81
C GLU A 315 2.37 -38.49 -10.99
N ALA A 316 1.36 -39.28 -11.39
CA ALA A 316 -0.02 -38.82 -11.58
C ALA A 316 -0.76 -38.63 -10.23
N GLU A 317 -0.37 -39.39 -9.21
CA GLU A 317 -0.95 -39.33 -7.87
C GLU A 317 -0.47 -38.13 -7.05
N LYS A 318 0.62 -37.47 -7.41
CA LYS A 318 1.13 -36.29 -6.71
C LYS A 318 0.09 -35.16 -6.72
N ASN A 319 -0.22 -34.60 -5.56
CA ASN A 319 -1.03 -33.40 -5.46
C ASN A 319 -0.20 -32.13 -5.64
N LEU A 320 -0.84 -31.12 -6.24
CA LEU A 320 -0.28 -29.80 -6.50
C LEU A 320 -1.35 -28.73 -6.28
N LEU A 321 -0.93 -27.48 -6.20
CA LEU A 321 -1.84 -26.36 -6.43
C LEU A 321 -2.06 -26.21 -7.93
N ARG A 322 -3.32 -26.22 -8.37
CA ARG A 322 -3.67 -26.20 -9.80
C ARG A 322 -2.96 -25.07 -10.55
N THR A 323 -2.37 -25.38 -11.69
CA THR A 323 -1.55 -24.42 -12.45
C THR A 323 -2.34 -23.64 -13.50
N HIS A 324 -3.53 -24.16 -13.85
CA HIS A 324 -4.46 -23.59 -14.80
C HIS A 324 -5.87 -24.19 -14.57
N THR A 325 -6.91 -23.46 -14.98
CA THR A 325 -8.31 -23.91 -14.90
C THR A 325 -8.65 -25.05 -15.86
N THR A 326 -7.77 -25.37 -16.81
CA THR A 326 -7.97 -26.45 -17.78
C THR A 326 -8.12 -27.83 -17.12
N ALA A 327 -7.61 -28.01 -15.90
CA ALA A 327 -7.87 -29.20 -15.10
C ALA A 327 -9.38 -29.35 -14.76
N VAL A 328 -10.05 -28.23 -14.47
CA VAL A 328 -11.51 -28.20 -14.23
C VAL A 328 -12.25 -28.57 -15.51
N SER A 329 -11.81 -28.04 -16.66
CA SER A 329 -12.35 -28.39 -17.97
C SER A 329 -12.24 -29.88 -18.25
N ALA A 330 -11.10 -30.52 -17.96
CA ALA A 330 -10.93 -31.96 -18.10
C ALA A 330 -11.91 -32.76 -17.24
N ARG A 331 -12.11 -32.36 -15.98
CA ARG A 331 -13.09 -33.01 -15.08
C ARG A 331 -14.52 -32.88 -15.61
N MET A 332 -14.87 -31.70 -16.11
CA MET A 332 -16.21 -31.43 -16.65
C MET A 332 -16.47 -32.19 -17.96
N LEU A 333 -15.49 -32.25 -18.85
CA LEU A 333 -15.57 -33.04 -20.08
C LEU A 333 -15.63 -34.54 -19.80
N TYR A 334 -14.82 -35.03 -18.86
CA TYR A 334 -14.90 -36.43 -18.44
C TYR A 334 -16.27 -36.78 -17.86
N LYS A 335 -16.83 -35.90 -17.01
CA LYS A 335 -18.18 -36.07 -16.46
C LYS A 335 -19.24 -36.09 -17.57
N LEU A 336 -19.17 -35.16 -18.52
CA LEU A 336 -20.06 -35.12 -19.68
C LEU A 336 -19.98 -36.40 -20.52
N ALA A 337 -18.78 -36.96 -20.65
CA ALA A 337 -18.56 -38.22 -21.37
C ALA A 337 -19.18 -39.45 -20.68
N GLN A 338 -19.49 -39.37 -19.38
CA GLN A 338 -20.16 -40.45 -18.65
C GLN A 338 -21.68 -40.38 -18.70
N GLU A 339 -22.26 -39.33 -19.32
CA GLU A 339 -23.71 -39.22 -19.47
C GLU A 339 -24.23 -40.24 -20.50
N GLU A 340 -25.46 -40.74 -20.32
CA GLU A 340 -26.06 -41.76 -21.22
C GLU A 340 -26.17 -41.26 -22.66
N HIS A 341 -26.42 -39.95 -22.82
CA HIS A 341 -26.50 -39.27 -24.10
C HIS A 341 -25.64 -38.03 -24.08
N PHE A 342 -24.78 -37.87 -25.09
CA PHE A 342 -24.03 -36.65 -25.27
C PHE A 342 -24.95 -35.50 -25.66
N ALA A 343 -24.81 -34.37 -24.97
CA ALA A 343 -25.46 -33.11 -25.32
C ALA A 343 -24.39 -32.02 -25.45
N PRO A 344 -24.44 -31.16 -26.48
CA PRO A 344 -23.52 -30.05 -26.62
C PRO A 344 -23.53 -29.12 -25.41
N LYS A 345 -22.36 -28.62 -25.01
CA LYS A 345 -22.20 -27.75 -23.83
C LYS A 345 -21.26 -26.59 -24.11
N ARG A 346 -21.55 -25.48 -23.45
CA ARG A 346 -20.69 -24.29 -23.35
C ARG A 346 -20.36 -24.07 -21.89
N TYR A 347 -19.09 -24.15 -21.53
CA TYR A 347 -18.65 -24.06 -20.14
C TYR A 347 -17.65 -22.92 -19.98
N TYR A 348 -17.73 -22.22 -18.86
CA TYR A 348 -16.73 -21.23 -18.49
C TYR A 348 -16.32 -21.36 -17.03
N SER A 349 -15.16 -20.82 -16.68
CA SER A 349 -14.77 -20.62 -15.29
C SER A 349 -13.89 -19.39 -15.14
N ILE A 350 -13.94 -18.76 -13.97
CA ILE A 350 -13.01 -17.69 -13.61
C ILE A 350 -12.54 -17.96 -12.18
N ASP A 351 -11.30 -18.43 -12.03
CA ASP A 351 -10.79 -18.74 -10.72
C ASP A 351 -9.26 -18.68 -10.62
N ARG A 352 -8.77 -18.70 -9.38
CA ARG A 352 -7.35 -18.54 -9.05
C ARG A 352 -6.52 -19.77 -9.40
N VAL A 353 -5.35 -19.57 -9.99
CA VAL A 353 -4.37 -20.59 -10.33
C VAL A 353 -3.01 -20.22 -9.74
N PHE A 354 -2.12 -21.20 -9.62
CA PHE A 354 -0.86 -21.07 -8.89
C PHE A 354 0.31 -21.55 -9.75
N ARG A 355 1.33 -20.71 -9.90
CA ARG A 355 2.55 -21.04 -10.65
C ARG A 355 3.76 -20.61 -9.85
N ASN A 356 4.77 -21.47 -9.77
CA ASN A 356 6.01 -21.19 -9.04
C ASN A 356 6.93 -20.26 -9.86
N GLU A 357 6.38 -19.19 -10.41
CA GLU A 357 7.11 -18.21 -11.19
C GLU A 357 7.65 -17.10 -10.27
N ALA A 358 8.79 -16.53 -10.65
CA ALA A 358 9.36 -15.40 -9.93
C ALA A 358 8.41 -14.20 -9.99
N VAL A 359 7.99 -13.71 -8.83
CA VAL A 359 7.06 -12.57 -8.74
C VAL A 359 7.75 -11.30 -9.23
N ASP A 360 7.21 -10.69 -10.28
CA ASP A 360 7.73 -9.46 -10.91
C ASP A 360 6.62 -8.40 -11.07
N ARG A 361 6.81 -7.41 -11.95
CA ARG A 361 5.83 -6.32 -12.18
C ARG A 361 4.57 -6.79 -12.94
N THR A 362 4.66 -7.91 -13.63
CA THR A 362 3.69 -8.47 -14.57
C THR A 362 3.21 -9.87 -14.21
N HIS A 363 3.96 -10.61 -13.39
CA HIS A 363 3.70 -11.97 -12.97
C HIS A 363 3.55 -12.06 -11.45
N LEU A 364 2.54 -12.82 -11.02
CA LEU A 364 2.29 -13.19 -9.65
C LEU A 364 2.32 -14.72 -9.53
N ALA A 365 2.73 -15.22 -8.37
CA ALA A 365 2.70 -16.66 -8.08
C ALA A 365 1.26 -17.22 -8.00
N GLU A 366 0.29 -16.33 -7.75
CA GLU A 366 -1.14 -16.62 -7.82
C GLU A 366 -1.87 -15.51 -8.59
N PHE A 367 -2.76 -15.89 -9.51
CA PHE A 367 -3.55 -14.97 -10.33
C PHE A 367 -4.83 -15.65 -10.80
N HIS A 368 -5.77 -14.92 -11.38
CA HIS A 368 -7.06 -15.49 -11.83
C HIS A 368 -7.00 -15.80 -13.32
N GLN A 369 -7.32 -17.05 -13.67
CA GLN A 369 -7.48 -17.49 -15.05
C GLN A 369 -8.97 -17.54 -15.39
N ILE A 370 -9.31 -16.94 -16.53
CA ILE A 370 -10.59 -17.08 -17.20
C ILE A 370 -10.41 -18.17 -18.25
N GLU A 371 -11.37 -19.08 -18.34
CA GLU A 371 -11.38 -20.10 -19.37
C GLU A 371 -12.79 -20.32 -19.89
N GLY A 372 -12.93 -20.44 -21.20
CA GLY A 372 -14.15 -20.80 -21.90
C GLY A 372 -13.90 -22.00 -22.80
N LEU A 373 -14.90 -22.88 -22.92
CA LEU A 373 -14.89 -23.98 -23.87
C LEU A 373 -16.27 -24.28 -24.43
N ILE A 374 -16.30 -24.78 -25.67
CA ILE A 374 -17.50 -25.30 -26.33
C ILE A 374 -17.20 -26.72 -26.80
N CYS A 375 -18.09 -27.64 -26.47
CA CYS A 375 -18.05 -29.05 -26.86
C CYS A 375 -19.29 -29.37 -27.70
N ASP A 376 -19.09 -29.67 -28.98
CA ASP A 376 -20.15 -29.96 -29.95
C ASP A 376 -19.60 -30.80 -31.12
N TYR A 377 -20.49 -31.29 -31.99
CA TYR A 377 -20.11 -32.03 -33.19
C TYR A 377 -19.53 -31.09 -34.26
N GLY A 378 -18.38 -31.48 -34.82
CA GLY A 378 -17.82 -30.86 -36.02
C GLY A 378 -17.35 -29.41 -35.86
N LEU A 379 -17.05 -28.97 -34.62
CA LEU A 379 -16.45 -27.65 -34.41
C LEU A 379 -15.11 -27.54 -35.14
N THR A 380 -14.88 -26.38 -35.74
CA THR A 380 -13.69 -26.06 -36.52
C THR A 380 -12.89 -24.92 -35.90
N LEU A 381 -11.70 -24.68 -36.45
CA LEU A 381 -10.90 -23.52 -36.08
C LEU A 381 -11.61 -22.19 -36.37
N GLY A 382 -12.47 -22.16 -37.40
CA GLY A 382 -13.26 -20.98 -37.75
C GLY A 382 -14.31 -20.65 -36.68
N ASP A 383 -14.93 -21.68 -36.08
CA ASP A 383 -15.88 -21.49 -34.98
C ASP A 383 -15.19 -20.91 -33.75
N LEU A 384 -13.97 -21.38 -33.44
CA LEU A 384 -13.15 -20.81 -32.36
C LEU A 384 -12.86 -19.33 -32.61
N ILE A 385 -12.41 -18.97 -33.81
CA ILE A 385 -12.14 -17.57 -34.15
C ILE A 385 -13.41 -16.72 -34.03
N GLY A 386 -14.54 -17.17 -34.55
CA GLY A 386 -15.81 -16.43 -34.47
C GLY A 386 -16.30 -16.21 -33.03
N VAL A 387 -16.16 -17.22 -32.17
CA VAL A 387 -16.50 -17.09 -30.74
C VAL A 387 -15.57 -16.11 -30.03
N LEU A 388 -14.27 -16.15 -30.35
CA LEU A 388 -13.29 -15.21 -29.78
C LEU A 388 -13.57 -13.77 -30.22
N GLU A 389 -13.90 -13.55 -31.50
CA GLU A 389 -14.29 -12.23 -32.01
C GLU A 389 -15.54 -11.68 -31.30
N ASP A 390 -16.59 -12.49 -31.12
CA ASP A 390 -17.78 -12.08 -30.34
C ASP A 390 -17.42 -11.77 -28.88
N PHE A 391 -16.72 -12.68 -28.20
CA PHE A 391 -16.31 -12.54 -26.80
C PHE A 391 -15.50 -11.26 -26.55
N PHE A 392 -14.45 -11.01 -27.34
CA PHE A 392 -13.61 -9.83 -27.16
C PHE A 392 -14.28 -8.54 -27.63
N SER A 393 -15.19 -8.59 -28.62
CA SER A 393 -15.97 -7.41 -29.00
C SER A 393 -16.83 -6.89 -27.85
N ARG A 394 -17.43 -7.78 -27.06
CA ARG A 394 -18.21 -7.45 -25.85
C ARG A 394 -17.34 -6.88 -24.73
N LEU A 395 -16.06 -7.23 -24.71
CA LEU A 395 -15.05 -6.61 -23.84
C LEU A 395 -14.55 -5.25 -24.34
N GLY A 396 -15.02 -4.77 -25.49
CA GLY A 396 -14.57 -3.53 -26.11
C GLY A 396 -13.26 -3.66 -26.91
N MET A 397 -12.85 -4.88 -27.26
CA MET A 397 -11.65 -5.17 -28.06
C MET A 397 -12.04 -5.75 -29.43
N SER A 398 -12.14 -4.90 -30.44
CA SER A 398 -12.57 -5.30 -31.80
C SER A 398 -11.43 -5.66 -32.76
N LYS A 399 -10.19 -5.26 -32.45
CA LYS A 399 -9.01 -5.51 -33.29
C LYS A 399 -8.25 -6.71 -32.78
N LEU A 400 -8.52 -7.89 -33.36
CA LEU A 400 -7.84 -9.15 -33.03
C LEU A 400 -6.91 -9.63 -34.14
N ARG A 401 -5.86 -10.34 -33.74
CA ARG A 401 -5.00 -11.17 -34.60
C ARG A 401 -4.72 -12.49 -33.91
N PHE A 402 -4.58 -13.53 -34.71
CA PHE A 402 -4.30 -14.87 -34.23
C PHE A 402 -2.95 -15.32 -34.76
N LYS A 403 -2.12 -15.91 -33.90
CA LYS A 403 -0.80 -16.43 -34.24
C LYS A 403 -0.75 -17.92 -33.89
N PRO A 404 -0.35 -18.81 -34.82
CA PRO A 404 -0.17 -20.22 -34.50
C PRO A 404 0.77 -20.41 -33.30
N ALA A 405 0.37 -21.28 -32.38
CA ALA A 405 1.09 -21.56 -31.16
C ALA A 405 1.19 -23.07 -30.94
N TYR A 406 1.82 -23.46 -29.84
CA TYR A 406 1.87 -24.84 -29.38
C TYR A 406 1.35 -24.91 -27.95
N ASN A 407 0.33 -25.73 -27.71
CA ASN A 407 0.02 -26.23 -26.37
C ASN A 407 -0.02 -27.76 -26.45
N PRO A 408 0.44 -28.49 -25.41
CA PRO A 408 0.46 -29.96 -25.42
C PRO A 408 -0.91 -30.60 -25.68
N TYR A 409 -1.97 -29.94 -25.21
CA TYR A 409 -3.33 -30.47 -25.16
C TYR A 409 -4.24 -29.92 -26.26
N THR A 410 -3.74 -29.05 -27.17
CA THR A 410 -4.53 -28.54 -28.30
C THR A 410 -3.82 -28.69 -29.66
N GLU A 411 -4.57 -29.09 -30.67
CA GLU A 411 -4.13 -29.10 -32.07
C GLU A 411 -5.35 -28.91 -32.99
N PRO A 412 -5.44 -27.80 -33.76
CA PRO A 412 -4.54 -26.63 -33.78
C PRO A 412 -4.61 -25.75 -32.52
N SER A 413 -3.57 -24.91 -32.32
CA SER A 413 -3.48 -23.93 -31.23
C SER A 413 -3.17 -22.52 -31.77
N MET A 414 -3.67 -21.47 -31.11
CA MET A 414 -3.37 -20.08 -31.44
C MET A 414 -3.28 -19.17 -30.22
N GLU A 415 -2.27 -18.29 -30.22
CA GLU A 415 -2.21 -17.10 -29.37
C GLU A 415 -3.14 -16.02 -29.93
N ILE A 416 -3.74 -15.25 -29.01
CA ILE A 416 -4.69 -14.18 -29.31
C ILE A 416 -4.02 -12.85 -29.01
N PHE A 417 -3.98 -11.96 -30.00
CA PHE A 417 -3.41 -10.63 -29.89
C PHE A 417 -4.50 -9.56 -30.05
N GLY A 418 -4.58 -8.63 -29.11
CA GLY A 418 -5.40 -7.43 -29.20
C GLY A 418 -4.55 -6.21 -29.54
N TYR A 419 -5.08 -5.27 -30.32
CA TYR A 419 -4.41 -3.99 -30.57
C TYR A 419 -4.69 -3.00 -29.44
N HIS A 420 -3.63 -2.53 -28.78
CA HIS A 420 -3.72 -1.51 -27.73
C HIS A 420 -3.59 -0.12 -28.37
N GLU A 421 -4.64 0.72 -28.28
CA GLU A 421 -4.67 2.03 -28.94
C GLU A 421 -3.62 3.00 -28.36
N ASP A 422 -3.50 3.11 -27.04
CA ASP A 422 -2.53 4.04 -26.42
C ASP A 422 -1.07 3.65 -26.67
N LEU A 423 -0.76 2.35 -26.54
CA LEU A 423 0.59 1.81 -26.78
C LEU A 423 0.91 1.59 -28.26
N LYS A 424 -0.08 1.76 -29.16
CA LYS A 424 0.01 1.55 -30.61
C LYS A 424 0.71 0.24 -31.00
N LYS A 425 0.42 -0.84 -30.28
CA LYS A 425 1.06 -2.15 -30.47
C LYS A 425 0.10 -3.30 -30.25
N TRP A 426 0.41 -4.44 -30.87
CA TRP A 426 -0.25 -5.71 -30.61
C TRP A 426 0.27 -6.31 -29.31
N VAL A 427 -0.64 -6.71 -28.42
CA VAL A 427 -0.34 -7.31 -27.12
C VAL A 427 -1.03 -8.66 -27.05
N GLU A 428 -0.33 -9.68 -26.56
CA GLU A 428 -0.91 -10.99 -26.27
C GLU A 428 -1.92 -10.87 -25.12
N ILE A 429 -3.18 -11.22 -25.41
CA ILE A 429 -4.28 -11.12 -24.45
C ILE A 429 -4.82 -12.48 -24.02
N GLY A 430 -4.43 -13.57 -24.70
CA GLY A 430 -4.88 -14.92 -24.36
C GLY A 430 -4.29 -15.99 -25.27
N ASN A 431 -4.64 -17.24 -24.98
CA ASN A 431 -4.27 -18.42 -25.76
C ASN A 431 -5.52 -19.30 -25.95
N SER A 432 -5.56 -20.05 -27.04
CA SER A 432 -6.70 -20.89 -27.41
C SER A 432 -6.28 -22.07 -28.29
N GLY A 433 -7.19 -23.02 -28.47
CA GLY A 433 -6.99 -24.11 -29.40
C GLY A 433 -8.15 -25.11 -29.38
N MET A 434 -7.99 -26.17 -30.16
CA MET A 434 -8.92 -27.29 -30.22
C MET A 434 -8.33 -28.46 -29.44
N PHE A 435 -9.04 -29.00 -28.45
CA PHE A 435 -8.50 -30.10 -27.64
C PHE A 435 -8.21 -31.33 -28.50
N ARG A 436 -7.09 -31.95 -28.20
CA ARG A 436 -6.58 -33.11 -28.91
C ARG A 436 -7.50 -34.33 -28.79
N PRO A 437 -7.66 -35.15 -29.84
CA PRO A 437 -8.38 -36.42 -29.73
C PRO A 437 -7.81 -37.36 -28.66
N GLU A 438 -6.49 -37.33 -28.43
CA GLU A 438 -5.81 -38.12 -27.40
C GLU A 438 -6.18 -37.70 -25.97
N MET A 439 -6.69 -36.48 -25.79
CA MET A 439 -7.29 -36.03 -24.54
C MET A 439 -8.75 -36.44 -24.46
N LEU A 440 -9.54 -36.22 -25.52
CA LEU A 440 -11.01 -36.35 -25.49
C LEU A 440 -11.52 -37.79 -25.60
N LEU A 441 -10.96 -38.59 -26.50
CA LEU A 441 -11.44 -39.94 -26.78
C LEU A 441 -11.25 -40.94 -25.62
N PRO A 442 -10.14 -40.94 -24.85
CA PRO A 442 -10.04 -41.82 -23.68
C PRO A 442 -11.05 -41.46 -22.58
N MET A 443 -11.57 -40.23 -22.53
CA MET A 443 -12.66 -39.85 -21.61
C MET A 443 -13.97 -40.58 -21.94
N GLY A 444 -14.15 -41.00 -23.21
CA GLY A 444 -15.36 -41.63 -23.71
C GLY A 444 -16.29 -40.69 -24.49
N LEU A 445 -15.83 -39.50 -24.88
CA LEU A 445 -16.62 -38.61 -25.74
C LEU A 445 -16.86 -39.29 -27.12
N PRO A 446 -18.05 -39.13 -27.72
CA PRO A 446 -18.36 -39.72 -29.02
C PRO A 446 -17.41 -39.26 -30.13
N GLU A 447 -17.15 -40.13 -31.11
CA GLU A 447 -16.43 -39.73 -32.32
C GLU A 447 -17.16 -38.58 -33.04
N GLY A 448 -16.40 -37.62 -33.56
CA GLY A 448 -16.92 -36.42 -34.22
C GLY A 448 -17.28 -35.27 -33.28
N VAL A 449 -17.27 -35.49 -31.95
CA VAL A 449 -17.31 -34.38 -30.98
C VAL A 449 -15.93 -33.73 -30.92
N ASN A 450 -15.92 -32.41 -31.10
CA ASN A 450 -14.74 -31.57 -30.98
C ASN A 450 -14.93 -30.58 -29.83
N VAL A 451 -13.83 -30.17 -29.20
CA VAL A 451 -13.85 -29.15 -28.16
C VAL A 451 -12.93 -28.02 -28.54
N ILE A 452 -13.47 -26.80 -28.58
CA ILE A 452 -12.70 -25.58 -28.75
C ILE A 452 -12.63 -24.87 -27.40
N ALA A 453 -11.47 -24.36 -27.04
CA ALA A 453 -11.26 -23.72 -25.74
C ALA A 453 -10.31 -22.53 -25.85
N TRP A 454 -10.44 -21.59 -24.92
CA TRP A 454 -9.54 -20.45 -24.78
C TRP A 454 -9.40 -20.05 -23.32
N GLY A 455 -8.28 -19.42 -23.01
CA GLY A 455 -7.99 -18.91 -21.68
C GLY A 455 -7.19 -17.63 -21.72
N LEU A 456 -7.42 -16.79 -20.71
CA LEU A 456 -6.69 -15.55 -20.47
C LEU A 456 -6.60 -15.26 -18.98
N SER A 457 -5.61 -14.46 -18.57
CA SER A 457 -5.59 -13.89 -17.22
C SER A 457 -6.68 -12.83 -17.08
N LEU A 458 -7.28 -12.71 -15.90
CA LEU A 458 -8.20 -11.62 -15.56
C LEU A 458 -7.44 -10.29 -15.35
N GLU A 459 -6.23 -10.38 -14.81
CA GLU A 459 -5.38 -9.24 -14.48
C GLU A 459 -4.90 -8.51 -15.73
N ARG A 460 -4.46 -9.22 -16.79
CA ARG A 460 -3.93 -8.58 -18.02
C ARG A 460 -4.95 -7.64 -18.70
N PRO A 461 -6.19 -8.06 -19.04
CA PRO A 461 -7.20 -7.15 -19.57
C PRO A 461 -7.53 -6.02 -18.61
N THR A 462 -7.61 -6.30 -17.30
CA THR A 462 -7.87 -5.28 -16.28
C THR A 462 -6.79 -4.19 -16.29
N MET A 463 -5.51 -4.59 -16.41
CA MET A 463 -4.39 -3.67 -16.50
C MET A 463 -4.42 -2.83 -17.78
N ILE A 464 -4.73 -3.44 -18.93
CA ILE A 464 -4.83 -2.77 -20.24
C ILE A 464 -5.98 -1.76 -20.23
N LEU A 465 -7.18 -2.19 -19.84
CA LEU A 465 -8.38 -1.35 -19.83
C LEU A 465 -8.28 -0.15 -18.87
N ARG A 466 -7.30 -0.15 -17.96
CA ARG A 466 -7.19 0.83 -16.88
C ARG A 466 -5.82 1.50 -16.77
N ASN A 467 -4.95 1.25 -17.76
CA ASN A 467 -3.61 1.82 -17.80
C ASN A 467 -2.81 1.58 -16.49
N ILE A 468 -2.91 0.37 -15.93
CA ILE A 468 -2.18 -0.02 -14.71
C ILE A 468 -0.90 -0.74 -15.12
N ASP A 469 0.24 -0.21 -14.69
CA ASP A 469 1.59 -0.63 -15.08
C ASP A 469 2.23 -1.69 -14.17
N ASN A 470 1.53 -2.10 -13.11
CA ASN A 470 2.02 -3.03 -12.10
C ASN A 470 0.86 -3.85 -11.49
N ILE A 471 0.89 -5.16 -11.70
CA ILE A 471 -0.15 -6.10 -11.27
C ILE A 471 -0.36 -6.11 -9.74
N ARG A 472 0.68 -5.81 -8.97
CA ARG A 472 0.64 -5.78 -7.48
C ARG A 472 -0.22 -4.64 -6.92
N LYS A 473 -0.56 -3.65 -7.76
CA LYS A 473 -1.52 -2.59 -7.40
C LYS A 473 -2.97 -3.07 -7.48
N LEU A 474 -3.24 -4.16 -8.20
CA LEU A 474 -4.58 -4.72 -8.37
C LEU A 474 -4.90 -5.77 -7.32
N PHE A 475 -3.95 -6.64 -6.99
CA PHE A 475 -4.20 -7.82 -6.17
C PHE A 475 -3.08 -8.08 -5.16
N GLY A 476 -3.47 -8.55 -3.96
CA GLY A 476 -2.57 -8.90 -2.87
C GLY A 476 -2.63 -7.96 -1.66
N PRO A 477 -1.89 -8.28 -0.58
CA PRO A 477 -1.93 -7.53 0.68
C PRO A 477 -1.31 -6.12 0.59
N LYS A 478 -0.62 -5.80 -0.50
CA LYS A 478 0.04 -4.51 -0.73
C LYS A 478 -0.78 -3.56 -1.63
N VAL A 479 -2.03 -3.91 -1.93
CA VAL A 479 -2.92 -3.04 -2.71
C VAL A 479 -3.13 -1.74 -1.95
N ASP A 480 -2.93 -0.62 -2.64
CA ASP A 480 -3.23 0.71 -2.11
C ASP A 480 -4.74 0.93 -2.15
N PHE A 481 -5.36 1.12 -0.98
CA PHE A 481 -6.78 1.41 -0.89
C PHE A 481 -7.19 2.67 -1.64
N LYS A 482 -6.28 3.61 -1.91
CA LYS A 482 -6.56 4.76 -2.75
C LYS A 482 -6.95 4.33 -4.17
N VAL A 483 -6.30 3.30 -4.73
CA VAL A 483 -6.66 2.74 -6.05
C VAL A 483 -8.09 2.20 -6.04
N ILE A 484 -8.50 1.57 -4.94
CA ILE A 484 -9.86 1.04 -4.77
C ILE A 484 -10.87 2.19 -4.60
N LYS A 485 -10.52 3.26 -3.87
CA LYS A 485 -11.41 4.39 -3.61
C LYS A 485 -11.61 5.30 -4.81
N ASP A 486 -10.55 5.50 -5.58
CA ASP A 486 -10.55 6.32 -6.79
C ASP A 486 -11.08 5.50 -7.99
N TRP A 487 -11.38 4.21 -7.79
CA TRP A 487 -11.93 3.33 -8.82
C TRP A 487 -13.33 3.77 -9.22
N GLN A 488 -13.48 4.17 -10.49
CA GLN A 488 -14.78 4.44 -11.07
C GLN A 488 -15.45 3.13 -11.47
N ILE A 489 -16.75 2.98 -11.13
CA ILE A 489 -17.56 1.79 -11.40
C ILE A 489 -17.40 1.37 -12.86
N CYS A 490 -16.87 0.17 -13.08
CA CYS A 490 -16.73 -0.41 -14.40
C CYS A 490 -17.79 -1.49 -14.61
N ARG A 491 -18.74 -1.25 -15.51
CA ARG A 491 -19.43 -2.36 -16.18
C ARG A 491 -18.73 -2.57 -17.51
N ALA A 492 -17.98 -3.67 -17.66
CA ALA A 492 -17.30 -3.97 -18.93
C ALA A 492 -18.35 -3.98 -20.05
N GLY A 493 -18.07 -3.26 -21.13
CA GLY A 493 -19.03 -2.93 -22.19
C GLY A 493 -19.34 -1.43 -22.33
N ILE A 494 -18.93 -0.60 -21.36
CA ILE A 494 -18.91 0.86 -21.50
C ILE A 494 -17.44 1.29 -21.53
N SER A 495 -17.04 1.91 -22.63
CA SER A 495 -15.73 2.56 -22.74
C SER A 495 -15.53 3.49 -21.53
N CYS A 496 -14.68 3.10 -20.60
CA CYS A 496 -14.01 4.06 -19.73
C CYS A 496 -12.85 4.67 -20.53
N SER A 497 -13.14 5.19 -21.73
CA SER A 497 -12.37 6.32 -22.22
C SER A 497 -12.60 7.39 -21.16
N GLU A 498 -11.53 7.89 -20.55
CA GLU A 498 -11.60 9.11 -19.76
C GLU A 498 -12.48 10.11 -20.54
N PRO A 499 -13.48 10.76 -19.92
CA PRO A 499 -14.02 11.95 -20.55
C PRO A 499 -12.83 12.86 -20.77
N ASP A 500 -12.54 13.13 -22.03
CA ASP A 500 -11.43 13.91 -22.52
C ASP A 500 -11.29 15.16 -21.64
N ARG A 501 -10.30 15.17 -20.74
CA ARG A 501 -10.06 16.28 -19.81
C ARG A 501 -9.62 17.55 -20.53
N THR A 502 -9.53 17.54 -21.86
CA THR A 502 -9.16 18.69 -22.67
C THR A 502 -10.35 19.53 -23.16
N LEU A 503 -11.60 19.15 -22.89
CA LEU A 503 -12.79 19.94 -23.29
C LEU A 503 -13.42 20.80 -22.18
N ALA A 504 -12.78 20.94 -21.02
CA ALA A 504 -13.20 21.85 -19.96
C ALA A 504 -12.29 23.09 -19.87
N GLY A 505 -11.96 23.65 -21.03
CA GLY A 505 -11.17 24.87 -21.17
C GLY A 505 -11.60 25.65 -22.40
N ASP A 506 -12.84 26.17 -22.38
CA ASP A 506 -13.29 27.35 -23.12
C ASP A 506 -14.33 28.09 -22.26
#